data_AF-A0A2N2CH39-F1
#
_entry.id   AF-A0A2N2CH39-F1
#
_cell.length_a   1.000
_cell.length_b   1.000
_cell.length_c   1.000
_cell.angle_alpha   90.00
_cell.angle_beta   90.00
_cell.angle_gamma   90.00
#
_symmetry.space_group_name_H-M   'P 1'
#
loop_
_entity.id
_entity.type
_entity.pdbx_description
1 polymer ?
#
loop_
_entity_poly.entity_id
_entity_poly.type
_entity_poly.pdbx_seq_one_letter_code
_entity_poly.pdbx_strand_id
1 'polypeptide(L)'
;MLTFIRKQSLLFFIVLTLLISWLPWLSGGQGFFVFGPSIAGVITIALVSGKEGLRELIQRALKWKVGWKWWFVALFLPALLTLIALGINLMMGATLPPFSFIKTEWYWLPIFFLITIIGGPLGEEFGWRGFMLPHLQRKMT
;
A
#
# COMPACT_ATOMS: atom_id res chain seq x y z
N MET A 1 19.72 7.37 -21.80
CA MET A 1 18.66 6.58 -21.11
C MET A 1 18.34 7.12 -19.71
N LEU A 2 19.29 7.12 -18.77
CA LEU A 2 19.06 7.57 -17.39
C LEU A 2 18.58 9.03 -17.27
N THR A 3 19.08 9.94 -18.12
CA THR A 3 18.65 11.35 -18.15
C THR A 3 17.16 11.51 -18.49
N PHE A 4 16.63 10.65 -19.37
CA PHE A 4 15.21 10.64 -19.73
C PHE A 4 14.35 10.11 -18.58
N ILE A 5 14.77 9.01 -17.96
CA ILE A 5 14.10 8.42 -16.79
C ILE A 5 14.04 9.43 -15.65
N ARG A 6 15.13 10.16 -15.38
CA ARG A 6 15.15 11.19 -14.34
C ARG A 6 14.19 12.35 -14.64
N LYS A 7 14.07 12.77 -15.90
CA LYS A 7 13.15 13.83 -16.31
C LYS A 7 11.67 13.39 -16.24
N GLN A 8 11.39 12.13 -16.57
CA GLN A 8 10.04 11.56 -16.65
C GLN A 8 9.80 10.48 -15.57
N SER A 9 10.39 10.65 -14.39
CA SER A 9 10.45 9.60 -13.37
C SER A 9 9.08 9.13 -12.88
N LEU A 10 8.10 10.05 -12.79
CA LEU A 10 6.70 9.72 -12.48
C LEU A 10 6.05 8.85 -13.54
N LEU A 11 6.21 9.21 -14.82
CA LEU A 11 5.64 8.43 -15.93
C LEU A 11 6.30 7.06 -16.00
N PHE A 12 7.62 7.01 -15.87
CA PHE A 12 8.38 5.76 -15.82
C PHE A 12 7.87 4.86 -14.70
N PHE A 13 7.70 5.39 -13.48
CA PHE A 13 7.16 4.65 -12.35
C PHE A 13 5.75 4.12 -12.61
N ILE A 14 4.84 4.93 -13.16
CA ILE A 14 3.46 4.52 -13.46
C ILE A 14 3.43 3.40 -14.50
N VAL A 15 4.16 3.57 -15.61
CA VAL A 15 4.26 2.56 -16.66
C VAL A 15 4.86 1.27 -16.11
N LEU A 16 5.95 1.35 -15.34
CA LEU A 16 6.59 0.19 -14.74
C LEU A 16 5.65 -0.52 -13.75
N THR A 17 4.91 0.24 -12.93
CA THR A 17 3.89 -0.31 -12.02
C THR A 17 2.82 -1.08 -12.79
N LEU A 18 2.28 -0.49 -13.85
CA LEU A 18 1.27 -1.15 -14.68
C LEU A 18 1.81 -2.41 -15.35
N LEU A 19 3.02 -2.36 -15.91
CA LEU A 19 3.64 -3.53 -16.53
C LEU A 19 3.84 -4.66 -15.52
N ILE A 20 4.38 -4.37 -14.34
CA ILE A 20 4.62 -5.42 -13.32
C ILE A 20 3.30 -5.98 -12.78
N SER A 21 2.31 -5.13 -12.50
CA SER A 21 1.04 -5.57 -11.93
C SER A 21 0.16 -6.32 -12.93
N TRP A 22 0.17 -5.94 -14.23
CA TRP A 22 -0.81 -6.42 -15.21
C TRP A 22 -0.26 -7.39 -16.26
N LEU A 23 1.02 -7.33 -16.64
CA LEU A 23 1.56 -8.25 -17.64
C LEU A 23 1.38 -9.73 -17.28
N PRO A 24 1.63 -10.17 -16.03
CA PRO A 24 1.47 -11.58 -15.69
C PRO A 24 0.03 -12.07 -15.88
N TRP A 25 -0.95 -11.18 -15.62
CA TRP A 25 -2.37 -11.49 -15.82
C TRP A 25 -2.72 -11.60 -17.31
N LEU A 26 -2.21 -10.68 -18.13
CA LEU A 26 -2.40 -10.70 -19.58
C LEU A 26 -1.74 -11.90 -20.26
N SER A 27 -0.71 -12.48 -19.64
CA SER A 27 -0.04 -13.71 -20.12
C SER A 27 -0.65 -15.00 -19.59
N GLY A 28 -1.80 -14.95 -18.89
CA GLY A 28 -2.44 -16.13 -18.31
C GLY A 28 -1.81 -16.67 -17.01
N GLY A 29 -0.93 -15.88 -16.39
CA GLY A 29 -0.29 -16.20 -15.11
C GLY A 29 -1.01 -15.61 -13.90
N GLN A 30 -0.59 -16.03 -12.70
CA GLN A 30 -1.02 -15.41 -11.45
C GLN A 30 -0.25 -14.09 -11.25
N GLY A 31 -0.97 -13.00 -10.96
CA GLY A 31 -0.38 -11.66 -10.88
C GLY A 31 0.39 -11.38 -9.59
N PHE A 32 1.48 -10.62 -9.69
CA PHE A 32 2.12 -9.94 -8.55
C PHE A 32 1.43 -8.59 -8.24
N PHE A 33 0.11 -8.52 -8.44
CA PHE A 33 -0.63 -7.27 -8.62
C PHE A 33 -0.31 -6.23 -7.53
N VAL A 34 -0.33 -6.68 -6.28
CA VAL A 34 -0.09 -5.86 -5.09
C VAL A 34 1.36 -5.38 -4.99
N PHE A 35 2.35 -6.16 -5.45
CA PHE A 35 3.76 -5.80 -5.30
C PHE A 35 4.28 -4.86 -6.39
N GLY A 36 3.54 -4.70 -7.48
CA GLY A 36 3.95 -3.89 -8.62
C GLY A 36 4.38 -2.46 -8.25
N PRO A 37 3.60 -1.70 -7.45
CA PRO A 37 3.99 -0.36 -7.05
C PRO A 37 5.28 -0.33 -6.23
N SER A 38 5.46 -1.21 -5.23
CA SER A 38 6.70 -1.19 -4.45
C SER A 38 7.92 -1.61 -5.25
N ILE A 39 7.80 -2.63 -6.11
CA ILE A 39 8.90 -3.05 -6.99
C ILE A 39 9.25 -1.90 -7.94
N ALA A 40 8.25 -1.30 -8.60
CA ALA A 40 8.46 -0.17 -9.49
C ALA A 40 9.07 1.04 -8.77
N GLY A 41 8.63 1.31 -7.53
CA GLY A 41 9.12 2.40 -6.69
C GLY A 41 10.60 2.21 -6.33
N VAL A 42 10.96 1.02 -5.84
CA VAL A 42 12.35 0.66 -5.51
C VAL A 42 13.24 0.76 -6.74
N ILE A 43 12.83 0.19 -7.88
CA ILE A 43 13.58 0.28 -9.14
C ILE A 43 13.76 1.74 -9.56
N THR A 44 12.69 2.54 -9.54
CA THR A 44 12.75 3.93 -9.97
C THR A 44 13.65 4.77 -9.05
N ILE A 45 13.56 4.57 -7.73
CA ILE A 45 14.42 5.24 -6.75
C ILE A 45 15.88 4.85 -6.97
N ALA A 46 16.17 3.55 -7.16
CA ALA A 46 17.52 3.06 -7.41
C ALA A 46 18.12 3.70 -8.68
N LEU A 47 17.33 3.83 -9.76
CA LEU A 47 17.79 4.40 -11.03
C LEU A 47 17.95 5.93 -10.99
N VAL A 48 17.09 6.63 -10.25
CA VAL A 48 17.06 8.10 -10.23
C VAL A 48 18.00 8.67 -9.17
N SER A 49 17.95 8.11 -7.96
CA SER A 49 18.57 8.63 -6.74
C SER A 49 19.62 7.67 -6.14
N GLY A 50 19.83 6.50 -6.72
CA GLY A 50 20.87 5.56 -6.30
C GLY A 50 20.70 5.05 -4.87
N LYS A 51 21.83 4.67 -4.27
CA LYS A 51 21.90 4.09 -2.92
C LYS A 51 21.39 5.05 -1.83
N GLU A 52 21.61 6.35 -2.01
CA GLU A 52 21.15 7.36 -1.06
C GLU A 52 19.62 7.45 -1.02
N GLY A 53 18.96 7.44 -2.18
CA GLY A 53 17.49 7.43 -2.25
C GLY A 53 16.88 6.17 -1.62
N LEU A 54 17.50 5.00 -1.82
CA LEU A 54 17.04 3.76 -1.17
C LEU A 54 17.22 3.81 0.35
N ARG A 55 18.32 4.40 0.83
CA ARG A 55 18.55 4.61 2.27
C ARG A 55 17.49 5.53 2.86
N GLU A 56 17.16 6.63 2.19
CA GLU A 56 16.12 7.57 2.62
C GLU A 56 14.75 6.87 2.68
N LEU A 57 14.41 6.07 1.66
CA LEU A 57 13.18 5.27 1.63
C LEU A 57 13.04 4.39 2.88
N ILE A 58 14.08 3.61 3.20
CA ILE A 58 14.07 2.70 4.36
C ILE A 58 14.00 3.49 5.67
N GLN A 59 14.76 4.58 5.81
CA GLN A 59 14.72 5.42 7.01
C GLN A 59 13.33 6.00 7.28
N ARG A 60 12.63 6.41 6.22
CA ARG A 60 11.26 6.90 6.31
C ARG A 60 10.26 5.79 6.62
N ALA A 61 10.42 4.61 6.02
CA ALA A 61 9.56 3.46 6.27
C ALA A 61 9.66 2.94 7.71
N LEU A 62 10.85 3.00 8.32
CA LEU A 62 11.10 2.57 9.70
C LEU A 62 10.79 3.65 10.75
N LYS A 63 10.23 4.79 10.34
CA LYS A 63 9.90 5.88 11.26
C LYS A 63 8.69 5.51 12.12
N TRP A 64 8.95 4.99 13.32
CA TRP A 64 7.91 4.55 14.26
C TRP A 64 7.42 5.64 15.23
N LYS A 65 8.25 6.67 15.48
CA LYS A 65 7.93 7.76 16.43
C LYS A 65 6.92 8.73 15.82
N VAL A 66 5.66 8.30 15.76
CA VAL A 66 4.50 9.12 15.42
C VAL A 66 3.69 9.39 16.70
N GLY A 67 3.07 10.57 16.80
CA GLY A 67 2.30 10.95 17.99
C GLY A 67 1.18 9.95 18.28
N TRP A 68 0.93 9.64 19.57
CA TRP A 68 -0.05 8.64 20.01
C TRP A 68 -1.45 8.82 19.39
N LYS A 69 -1.86 10.06 19.11
CA LYS A 69 -3.12 10.38 18.41
C LYS A 69 -3.23 9.64 17.06
N TRP A 70 -2.14 9.53 16.30
CA TRP A 70 -2.12 8.84 15.02
C TRP A 70 -2.21 7.32 15.15
N TRP A 71 -1.69 6.75 16.24
CA TRP A 71 -1.93 5.34 16.58
C TRP A 71 -3.41 5.08 16.83
N PHE A 72 -4.07 5.95 17.60
CA PHE A 72 -5.50 5.84 17.82
C PHE A 72 -6.30 5.97 16.52
N VAL A 73 -5.98 6.96 15.69
CA VAL A 73 -6.65 7.13 14.39
C VAL A 73 -6.45 5.90 13.51
N ALA A 74 -5.22 5.39 13.39
CA ALA A 74 -4.92 4.24 12.53
C ALA A 74 -5.64 2.94 12.98
N LEU A 75 -5.80 2.74 14.30
CA LEU A 75 -6.43 1.53 14.85
C LEU A 75 -7.96 1.64 14.91
N PHE A 76 -8.49 2.77 15.37
CA PHE A 76 -9.91 2.87 15.73
C PHE A 76 -10.77 3.54 14.64
N LEU A 77 -10.21 4.41 13.80
CA LEU A 77 -11.01 5.07 12.76
C LEU A 77 -11.58 4.07 11.73
N PRO A 78 -10.80 3.11 11.18
CA PRO A 78 -11.36 2.11 10.25
C PRO A 78 -12.43 1.23 10.90
N ALA A 79 -12.23 0.86 12.17
CA ALA A 79 -13.20 0.08 12.94
C ALA A 79 -14.51 0.87 13.14
N LEU A 80 -14.40 2.14 13.54
CA LEU A 80 -15.55 3.03 13.70
C LEU A 80 -16.33 3.19 12.39
N LEU A 81 -15.64 3.46 11.28
CA LEU A 81 -16.28 3.60 9.96
C LEU A 81 -16.97 2.29 9.53
N THR A 82 -16.35 1.15 9.77
CA THR A 82 -16.94 -0.18 9.49
C THR A 82 -18.21 -0.41 10.32
N LEU A 83 -18.20 -0.06 11.61
CA LEU A 83 -19.37 -0.19 12.49
C LEU A 83 -20.51 0.74 12.08
N ILE A 84 -20.20 1.98 11.68
CA ILE A 84 -21.18 2.93 11.14
C ILE A 84 -21.81 2.36 9.87
N ALA A 85 -20.99 1.85 8.93
CA ALA A 85 -21.46 1.25 7.70
C ALA A 85 -22.36 0.02 7.97
N LEU A 86 -21.98 -0.84 8.92
CA LEU A 86 -22.80 -1.97 9.36
C LEU A 86 -24.15 -1.49 9.94
N GLY A 87 -24.14 -0.46 10.80
CA GLY A 87 -25.36 0.11 11.36
C GLY A 87 -26.32 0.61 10.29
N ILE A 88 -25.80 1.37 9.31
CA ILE A 88 -26.59 1.83 8.16
C ILE A 88 -27.16 0.63 7.39
N ASN A 89 -26.34 -0.39 7.14
CA ASN A 89 -26.76 -1.58 6.41
C ASN A 89 -27.92 -2.33 7.11
N LEU A 90 -27.85 -2.46 8.44
CA LEU A 90 -28.93 -3.05 9.25
C LEU A 90 -30.20 -2.19 9.21
N MET A 91 -30.08 -0.86 9.26
CA MET A 91 -31.23 0.05 9.11
C MET A 91 -31.89 -0.08 7.74
N MET A 92 -31.14 -0.48 6.71
CA MET A 92 -31.66 -0.79 5.37
C MET A 92 -32.26 -2.19 5.25
N GLY A 93 -32.41 -2.93 6.36
CA GLY A 93 -33.06 -4.24 6.41
C GLY A 93 -32.10 -5.42 6.24
N ALA A 94 -30.79 -5.20 6.26
CA ALA A 94 -29.84 -6.30 6.27
C ALA A 94 -29.87 -7.06 7.62
N THR A 95 -29.45 -8.31 7.60
CA THR A 95 -29.30 -9.12 8.80
C THR A 95 -27.91 -8.95 9.41
N LEU A 96 -27.81 -9.17 10.73
CA LEU A 96 -26.53 -9.19 11.42
C LEU A 96 -25.63 -10.27 10.81
N PRO A 97 -24.37 -9.95 10.44
CA PRO A 97 -23.44 -10.95 9.98
C PRO A 97 -23.16 -11.94 11.13
N PRO A 98 -22.80 -13.19 10.81
CA PRO A 98 -22.62 -14.23 11.83
C PRO A 98 -21.42 -13.97 12.75
N PHE A 99 -20.49 -13.10 12.36
CA PHE A 99 -19.21 -12.84 13.05
C PHE A 99 -18.39 -14.12 13.28
N SER A 100 -18.41 -15.06 12.32
CA SER A 100 -17.69 -16.33 12.39
C SER A 100 -16.19 -16.15 12.67
N PHE A 101 -15.58 -15.12 12.06
CA PHE A 101 -14.18 -14.79 12.30
C PHE A 101 -13.85 -14.63 13.80
N ILE A 102 -14.69 -13.90 14.53
CA ILE A 102 -14.48 -13.61 15.95
C ILE A 102 -14.89 -14.82 16.81
N LYS A 103 -15.98 -15.49 16.45
CA LYS A 103 -16.57 -16.55 17.28
C LYS A 103 -15.81 -17.87 17.19
N THR A 104 -15.38 -18.26 16.00
CA THR A 104 -14.88 -19.62 15.73
C THR A 104 -13.54 -19.66 15.03
N GLU A 105 -13.18 -18.64 14.24
CA GLU A 105 -12.01 -18.67 13.35
C GLU A 105 -10.87 -17.74 13.80
N TRP A 106 -10.93 -17.22 15.04
CA TRP A 106 -9.99 -16.21 15.55
C TRP A 106 -8.53 -16.66 15.50
N TYR A 107 -8.28 -17.97 15.50
CA TYR A 107 -6.95 -18.57 15.38
C TYR A 107 -6.27 -18.29 14.03
N TRP A 108 -7.01 -17.86 13.00
CA TRP A 108 -6.44 -17.39 11.73
C TRP A 108 -5.86 -15.97 11.81
N LEU A 109 -6.10 -15.23 12.90
CA LEU A 109 -5.66 -13.85 13.06
C LEU A 109 -4.17 -13.62 12.73
N PRO A 110 -3.21 -14.47 13.16
CA PRO A 110 -1.81 -14.29 12.78
C PRO A 110 -1.58 -14.38 11.27
N ILE A 111 -2.28 -15.29 10.59
CA ILE A 111 -2.17 -15.50 9.15
C ILE A 111 -2.79 -14.31 8.40
N PHE A 112 -3.96 -13.84 8.83
CA PHE A 112 -4.56 -12.62 8.29
C PHE A 112 -3.64 -11.42 8.46
N PHE A 113 -3.05 -11.24 9.64
CA PHE A 113 -2.11 -10.16 9.88
C PHE A 113 -0.93 -10.20 8.90
N LEU A 114 -0.33 -11.38 8.70
CA LEU A 114 0.77 -11.55 7.73
C LEU A 114 0.33 -11.24 6.30
N ILE A 115 -0.81 -11.79 5.86
CA ILE A 115 -1.35 -11.56 4.51
C ILE A 115 -1.64 -10.07 4.31
N THR A 116 -2.25 -9.40 5.29
CA THR A 116 -2.57 -7.97 5.19
C THR A 116 -1.32 -7.10 5.16
N ILE A 117 -0.32 -7.37 6.01
CA ILE A 117 0.91 -6.57 6.05
C ILE A 117 1.74 -6.76 4.78
N ILE A 118 1.90 -8.02 4.34
CA ILE A 118 2.71 -8.36 3.16
C ILE A 118 1.98 -7.95 1.87
N GLY A 119 0.70 -8.34 1.77
CA GLY A 119 -0.17 -8.13 0.62
C GLY A 119 -0.89 -6.78 0.60
N GLY A 120 -0.46 -5.81 1.40
CA GLY A 120 -0.97 -4.44 1.35
C GLY A 120 0.16 -3.45 1.55
N PRO A 121 0.43 -2.99 2.78
CA PRO A 121 1.43 -1.96 3.05
C PRO A 121 2.81 -2.24 2.46
N LEU A 122 3.36 -3.44 2.64
CA LEU A 122 4.69 -3.76 2.11
C LEU A 122 4.70 -3.96 0.59
N GLY A 123 3.58 -4.40 0.01
CA GLY A 123 3.46 -4.59 -1.43
C GLY A 123 3.30 -3.28 -2.19
N GLU A 124 2.65 -2.27 -1.61
CA GLU A 124 2.24 -1.08 -2.34
C GLU A 124 2.94 0.22 -1.88
N GLU A 125 3.15 0.38 -0.58
CA GLU A 125 3.41 1.71 0.00
C GLU A 125 4.83 2.23 -0.27
N PHE A 126 5.81 1.36 -0.56
CA PHE A 126 7.13 1.83 -0.99
C PHE A 126 7.06 2.52 -2.36
N GLY A 127 6.11 2.15 -3.21
CA GLY A 127 5.83 2.85 -4.46
C GLY A 127 5.06 4.14 -4.24
N TRP A 128 3.87 4.03 -3.65
CA TRP A 128 2.96 5.17 -3.51
C TRP A 128 3.47 6.25 -2.56
N ARG A 129 3.78 5.89 -1.30
CA ARG A 129 4.28 6.84 -0.29
C ARG A 129 5.78 7.08 -0.40
N GLY A 130 6.53 6.06 -0.80
CA GLY A 130 7.98 6.14 -0.91
C GLY A 130 8.45 6.94 -2.12
N PHE A 131 7.80 6.77 -3.27
CA PHE A 131 8.17 7.44 -4.51
C PHE A 131 7.13 8.46 -4.98
N MET A 132 5.92 8.04 -5.35
CA MET A 132 5.00 8.90 -6.12
C MET A 132 4.56 10.15 -5.35
N LEU A 133 4.08 9.99 -4.12
CA LEU A 133 3.52 11.06 -3.31
C LEU A 133 4.51 12.24 -3.09
N PRO A 134 5.75 12.03 -2.63
CA PRO A 134 6.73 13.12 -2.48
C PRO A 134 7.10 13.82 -3.79
N HIS A 135 7.06 13.11 -4.93
CA HIS A 135 7.34 13.71 -6.23
C HIS A 135 6.18 14.58 -6.73
N LEU A 136 4.94 14.18 -6.45
CA LEU A 136 3.76 14.99 -6.77
C LEU A 136 3.66 16.22 -5.88
N GLN A 137 3.87 16.06 -4.57
CA GLN A 137 3.82 17.17 -3.60
C GLN A 137 4.82 18.28 -3.96
N ARG A 138 6.05 17.92 -4.35
CA ARG A 138 7.08 18.89 -4.81
C ARG A 138 6.72 19.68 -6.07
N LYS A 139 5.72 19.23 -6.85
CA LYS A 139 5.25 19.95 -8.05
C LYS A 139 4.03 20.84 -7.77
N MET A 140 3.37 20.63 -6.62
CA MET A 140 2.13 21.32 -6.26
C MET A 140 2.33 22.42 -5.20
N THR A 141 3.51 22.45 -4.58
CA THR A 141 4.01 23.55 -3.72
C THR A 141 4.98 24.41 -4.48
#